data_AF-A0A941FFM4-F1
#
_entry.id   AF-A0A941FFM4-F1
#
_cell.length_a   1.000
_cell.length_b   1.000
_cell.length_c   1.000
_cell.angle_alpha   90.00
_cell.angle_beta   90.00
_cell.angle_gamma   90.00
#
_symmetry.space_group_name_H-M   'P 1'
#
loop_
_entity.id
_entity.type
_entity.pdbx_description
1 polymer ?
#
loop_
_entity_poly.entity_id
_entity_poly.type
_entity_poly.pdbx_seq_one_letter_code
_entity_poly.pdbx_strand_id
1 'polypeptide(L)'
;MYDEYGLIRKVSFMDFASNKPRQMVFYNSNSQAYLSKWVNPENGKAIRVNWFEENGNIKAIYSNDEQLKLDWVERVIKDVENPVLVADARKTDLLMINVKNSRAAKIWRLHSSHLTAPWEADSDIASTVQTGIDHLDTLDAALVLTEQQKTDIENRFGKRTNLHVIPHAMKTNLKTGWFARQGLVKEERLAVVISRYSAIKNLDHIIKAFEIVVKKVPDAKLEFWGEGTEKDKLQKIINKANLTNHIKLNGYTQEPSEIYQSALFSILASKTEGFLFLY
;
A
#
# COMPACT_ATOMS: atom_id res chain seq x y z
N MET A 1 21.34 11.03 -14.80
CA MET A 1 20.80 9.70 -14.45
C MET A 1 20.64 8.94 -15.74
N TYR A 2 21.22 7.75 -15.77
CA TYR A 2 21.24 6.86 -16.93
C TYR A 2 20.42 5.61 -16.62
N ASP A 3 19.89 4.97 -17.65
CA ASP A 3 19.36 3.60 -17.51
C ASP A 3 20.49 2.56 -17.57
N GLU A 4 20.11 1.28 -17.48
CA GLU A 4 21.02 0.12 -17.56
C GLU A 4 21.78 0.00 -18.90
N TYR A 5 21.34 0.71 -19.94
CA TYR A 5 21.98 0.75 -21.26
C TYR A 5 22.87 1.99 -21.44
N GLY A 6 23.04 2.82 -20.41
CA GLY A 6 23.85 4.03 -20.48
C GLY A 6 23.20 5.20 -21.22
N LEU A 7 21.87 5.16 -21.45
CA LEU A 7 21.14 6.27 -22.08
C LEU A 7 20.66 7.28 -21.04
N ILE A 8 20.73 8.57 -21.35
CA ILE A 8 20.27 9.64 -20.45
C ILE A 8 18.76 9.53 -20.28
N ARG A 9 18.30 9.45 -19.03
CA ARG A 9 16.85 9.46 -18.68
C ARG A 9 16.44 10.72 -17.94
N LYS A 10 17.36 11.31 -17.18
CA LYS A 10 17.11 12.53 -16.43
C LYS A 10 18.38 13.33 -16.22
N VAL A 11 18.31 14.62 -16.51
CA VAL A 11 19.29 15.63 -16.12
C VAL A 11 18.67 16.49 -15.02
N SER A 12 19.43 16.79 -13.98
CA SER A 12 19.00 17.65 -12.87
C SER A 12 19.97 18.81 -12.72
N PHE A 13 19.45 20.02 -12.82
CA PHE A 13 20.20 21.25 -12.61
C PHE A 13 19.97 21.70 -11.18
N MET A 14 21.07 21.89 -10.46
CA MET A 14 21.07 22.20 -9.04
C MET A 14 21.04 23.71 -8.82
N ASP A 15 20.29 24.14 -7.81
CA ASP A 15 20.36 25.49 -7.27
C ASP A 15 21.74 25.74 -6.65
N PHE A 16 22.36 26.87 -6.99
CA PHE A 16 23.74 27.16 -6.60
C PHE A 16 23.92 27.29 -5.08
N ALA A 17 22.97 27.93 -4.39
CA ALA A 17 23.10 28.21 -2.96
C ALA A 17 22.77 26.98 -2.10
N SER A 18 21.71 26.25 -2.43
CA SER A 18 21.21 25.14 -1.63
C SER A 18 21.76 23.77 -2.05
N ASN A 19 22.38 23.67 -3.23
CA ASN A 19 22.75 22.40 -3.86
C ASN A 19 21.58 21.39 -3.89
N LYS A 20 20.36 21.89 -4.10
CA LYS A 20 19.14 21.10 -4.28
C LYS A 20 18.62 21.23 -5.71
N PRO A 21 17.89 20.25 -6.26
CA PRO A 21 17.38 20.36 -7.62
C PRO A 21 16.52 21.61 -7.80
N ARG A 22 16.75 22.35 -8.89
CA ARG A 22 15.97 23.52 -9.32
C ARG A 22 15.21 23.24 -10.62
N GLN A 23 15.81 22.46 -11.50
CA GLN A 23 15.19 22.03 -12.75
C GLN A 23 15.53 20.57 -13.02
N MET A 24 14.58 19.83 -13.56
CA MET A 24 14.77 18.46 -14.04
C MET A 24 14.29 18.36 -15.49
N VAL A 25 15.04 17.67 -16.33
CA VAL A 25 14.67 17.39 -17.73
C VAL A 25 14.69 15.87 -17.92
N PHE A 26 13.60 15.33 -18.49
CA PHE A 26 13.39 13.90 -18.68
C PHE A 26 13.41 13.56 -20.17
N TYR A 27 14.03 12.43 -20.50
CA TYR A 27 14.34 12.02 -21.86
C TYR A 27 13.72 10.66 -22.21
N ASN A 28 13.23 10.53 -23.43
CA ASN A 28 12.66 9.29 -23.96
C ASN A 28 13.78 8.31 -24.41
N SER A 29 13.41 7.16 -24.98
CA SER A 29 14.38 6.17 -25.51
C SER A 29 15.25 6.70 -26.63
N ASN A 30 14.80 7.72 -27.35
CA ASN A 30 15.52 8.35 -28.46
C ASN A 30 16.37 9.55 -27.98
N SER A 31 16.58 9.69 -26.66
CA SER A 31 17.30 10.81 -26.05
C SER A 31 16.70 12.20 -26.36
N GLN A 32 15.41 12.27 -26.67
CA GLN A 32 14.68 13.52 -26.84
C GLN A 32 14.01 13.92 -25.53
N ALA A 33 14.11 15.19 -25.16
CA ALA A 33 13.44 15.72 -23.98
C ALA A 33 11.92 15.71 -24.20
N TYR A 34 11.17 15.01 -23.35
CA TYR A 34 9.71 14.98 -23.42
C TYR A 34 9.06 15.74 -22.26
N LEU A 35 9.78 15.97 -21.17
CA LEU A 35 9.26 16.69 -20.01
C LEU A 35 10.36 17.51 -19.33
N SER A 36 10.05 18.72 -18.90
CA SER A 36 10.90 19.46 -17.95
C SER A 36 10.07 19.95 -16.76
N LYS A 37 10.69 19.99 -15.58
CA LYS A 37 10.08 20.47 -14.34
C LYS A 37 10.98 21.49 -13.70
N TRP A 38 10.43 22.66 -13.39
CA TRP A 38 11.00 23.58 -12.41
C TRP A 38 10.43 23.22 -11.05
N VAL A 39 11.29 23.12 -10.05
CA VAL A 39 10.93 22.71 -8.70
C VAL A 39 11.36 23.78 -7.70
N ASN A 40 10.57 23.95 -6.64
CA ASN A 40 10.98 24.74 -5.50
C ASN A 40 12.07 23.95 -4.73
N PRO A 41 13.31 24.47 -4.59
CA PRO A 41 14.39 23.76 -3.89
C PRO A 41 14.10 23.47 -2.42
N GLU A 42 13.25 24.25 -1.75
CA GLU A 42 12.97 24.09 -0.33
C GLU A 42 12.14 22.84 -0.04
N ASN A 43 11.10 22.60 -0.86
CA ASN A 43 10.10 21.54 -0.62
C ASN A 43 10.03 20.50 -1.75
N GLY A 44 10.78 20.67 -2.83
CA GLY A 44 10.84 19.75 -3.98
C GLY A 44 9.59 19.73 -4.88
N LYS A 45 8.57 20.55 -4.61
CA LYS A 45 7.33 20.57 -5.40
C LYS A 45 7.56 21.24 -6.75
N ALA A 46 6.97 20.68 -7.81
CA ALA A 46 6.96 21.30 -9.13
C ALA A 46 6.17 22.61 -9.10
N ILE A 47 6.76 23.67 -9.65
CA ILE A 47 6.17 25.00 -9.82
C ILE A 47 5.90 25.33 -11.30
N ARG A 48 6.48 24.55 -12.22
CA ARG A 48 6.19 24.59 -13.65
C ARG A 48 6.60 23.28 -14.28
N VAL A 49 5.73 22.71 -15.11
CA VAL A 49 6.01 21.49 -15.86
C VAL A 49 5.75 21.76 -17.34
N ASN A 50 6.77 21.65 -18.18
CA ASN A 50 6.62 21.76 -19.63
C ASN A 50 6.60 20.35 -20.23
N TRP A 51 5.58 20.06 -21.03
CA TRP A 51 5.50 18.86 -21.85
C TRP A 51 5.89 19.21 -23.28
N PHE A 52 6.80 18.44 -23.87
CA PHE A 52 7.32 18.69 -25.21
C PHE A 52 6.74 17.72 -26.24
N GLU A 53 6.64 18.18 -27.48
CA GLU A 53 6.45 17.35 -28.67
C GLU A 53 7.78 16.75 -29.15
N GLU A 54 7.73 15.80 -30.08
CA GLU A 54 8.93 15.17 -30.66
C GLU A 54 9.81 16.16 -31.44
N ASN A 55 9.22 17.22 -31.99
CA ASN A 55 9.93 18.31 -32.66
C ASN A 55 10.63 19.28 -31.67
N GLY A 56 10.48 19.07 -30.36
CA GLY A 56 11.05 19.92 -29.29
C GLY A 56 10.19 21.12 -28.88
N ASN A 57 9.07 21.37 -29.55
CA ASN A 57 8.16 22.45 -29.18
C ASN A 57 7.43 22.13 -27.87
N ILE A 58 7.09 23.17 -27.11
CA ILE A 58 6.28 23.02 -25.91
C ILE A 58 4.83 22.76 -26.32
N LYS A 59 4.33 21.56 -26.01
CA LYS A 59 2.94 21.17 -26.21
C LYS A 59 2.01 21.78 -25.17
N ALA A 60 2.43 21.76 -23.91
CA ALA A 60 1.64 22.26 -22.78
C ALA A 60 2.53 22.67 -21.61
N ILE A 61 2.03 23.60 -20.80
CA ILE A 61 2.67 24.07 -19.57
C ILE A 61 1.67 23.91 -18.43
N TYR A 62 2.09 23.24 -17.35
CA TYR A 62 1.31 23.06 -16.13
C TYR A 62 1.98 23.78 -14.96
N SER A 63 1.19 24.25 -14.00
CA SER A 63 1.73 24.95 -12.82
C SER A 63 2.32 23.99 -11.77
N ASN A 64 1.97 22.70 -11.82
CA ASN A 64 2.45 21.68 -10.88
C ASN A 64 2.25 20.26 -11.43
N ASP A 65 2.69 19.25 -10.68
CA ASP A 65 2.54 17.84 -11.04
C ASP A 65 1.08 17.36 -11.06
N GLU A 66 0.20 17.95 -10.25
CA GLU A 66 -1.20 17.52 -10.14
C GLU A 66 -1.99 17.90 -11.40
N GLN A 67 -1.77 19.10 -11.94
CA GLN A 67 -2.39 19.52 -13.20
C GLN A 67 -1.94 18.66 -14.39
N LEU A 68 -0.65 18.32 -14.48
CA LEU A 68 -0.15 17.40 -15.50
C LEU A 68 -0.84 16.04 -15.39
N LYS A 69 -0.92 15.48 -14.17
CA LYS A 69 -1.56 14.17 -13.95
C LYS A 69 -3.04 14.21 -14.30
N LEU A 70 -3.74 15.28 -13.93
CA LEU A 70 -5.16 15.44 -14.22
C LEU A 70 -5.41 15.49 -15.72
N ASP A 71 -4.68 16.35 -16.44
CA ASP A 71 -4.75 16.42 -17.90
C ASP A 71 -4.43 15.08 -18.58
N TRP A 72 -3.44 14.35 -18.06
CA TRP A 72 -3.12 13.02 -18.56
C TRP A 72 -4.27 12.03 -18.34
N VAL A 73 -4.87 11.98 -17.14
CA VAL A 73 -6.02 11.10 -16.87
C VAL A 73 -7.18 11.42 -17.81
N GLU A 74 -7.53 12.71 -17.97
CA GLU A 74 -8.59 13.15 -18.89
C GLU A 74 -8.34 12.68 -20.33
N ARG A 75 -7.09 12.79 -20.80
CA ARG A 75 -6.71 12.33 -22.15
C ARG A 75 -6.77 10.81 -22.29
N VAL A 76 -6.45 10.06 -21.25
CA VAL A 76 -6.52 8.58 -21.26
C VAL A 76 -7.97 8.11 -21.36
N ILE A 77 -8.90 8.79 -20.69
CA ILE A 77 -10.31 8.38 -20.63
C ILE A 77 -11.21 9.05 -21.67
N LYS A 78 -10.68 9.95 -22.50
CA LYS A 78 -11.48 10.79 -23.41
C LYS A 78 -12.41 9.98 -24.35
N ASP A 79 -11.90 8.87 -24.88
CA ASP A 79 -12.61 8.02 -25.86
C ASP A 79 -13.31 6.83 -25.19
N VAL A 80 -13.25 6.73 -23.85
CA VAL A 80 -13.96 5.71 -23.09
C VAL A 80 -15.38 6.21 -22.83
N GLU A 81 -16.39 5.39 -23.16
CA GLU A 81 -17.78 5.80 -23.06
C GLU A 81 -18.21 6.06 -21.60
N ASN A 82 -17.95 5.09 -20.72
CA ASN A 82 -18.26 5.14 -19.28
C ASN A 82 -17.01 4.73 -18.48
N PRO A 83 -16.00 5.60 -18.38
CA PRO A 83 -14.76 5.26 -17.70
C PRO A 83 -14.99 5.05 -16.20
N VAL A 84 -14.32 4.04 -15.64
CA VAL A 84 -14.36 3.76 -14.19
C VAL A 84 -12.97 4.02 -13.62
N LEU A 85 -12.90 4.97 -12.70
CA LEU A 85 -11.67 5.34 -11.99
C LEU A 85 -11.73 4.79 -10.57
N VAL A 86 -10.71 4.02 -10.19
CA VAL A 86 -10.59 3.48 -8.83
C VAL A 86 -9.34 4.07 -8.17
N ALA A 87 -9.53 4.78 -7.06
CA ALA A 87 -8.44 5.29 -6.24
C ALA A 87 -8.09 4.30 -5.13
N ASP A 88 -7.09 3.45 -5.37
CA ASP A 88 -6.53 2.52 -4.37
C ASP A 88 -5.46 3.17 -3.47
N ALA A 89 -4.78 4.21 -3.96
CA ALA A 89 -3.75 4.91 -3.21
C ALA A 89 -4.23 6.29 -2.75
N ARG A 90 -4.06 6.63 -1.48
CA ARG A 90 -4.54 7.91 -0.91
C ARG A 90 -4.01 9.16 -1.61
N LYS A 91 -2.79 9.10 -2.17
CA LYS A 91 -2.21 10.21 -2.95
C LYS A 91 -2.93 10.49 -4.27
N THR A 92 -3.80 9.61 -4.74
CA THR A 92 -4.58 9.77 -5.97
C THR A 92 -6.03 10.15 -5.70
N ASP A 93 -6.46 10.24 -4.45
CA ASP A 93 -7.85 10.57 -4.10
C ASP A 93 -8.26 11.93 -4.71
N LEU A 94 -7.50 13.00 -4.42
CA LEU A 94 -7.76 14.33 -5.01
C LEU A 94 -7.65 14.35 -6.54
N LEU A 95 -6.74 13.56 -7.11
CA LEU A 95 -6.58 13.47 -8.56
C LEU A 95 -7.86 12.93 -9.20
N MET A 96 -8.42 11.85 -8.65
CA MET A 96 -9.67 11.24 -9.12
C MET A 96 -10.88 12.17 -8.88
N ILE A 97 -10.97 12.77 -7.69
CA ILE A 97 -12.06 13.70 -7.34
C ILE A 97 -12.12 14.87 -8.35
N ASN A 98 -10.95 15.39 -8.74
CA ASN A 98 -10.84 16.53 -9.65
C ASN A 98 -11.03 16.21 -11.14
N VAL A 99 -11.25 14.94 -11.52
CA VAL A 99 -11.62 14.58 -12.90
C VAL A 99 -12.95 15.24 -13.26
N LYS A 100 -12.97 15.95 -14.39
CA LYS A 100 -14.07 16.76 -14.91
C LYS A 100 -14.99 15.98 -15.84
N ASN A 101 -14.52 14.89 -16.46
CA ASN A 101 -15.36 14.04 -17.30
C ASN A 101 -16.56 13.50 -16.49
N SER A 102 -17.76 14.02 -16.77
CA SER A 102 -18.98 13.66 -16.05
C SER A 102 -19.49 12.25 -16.31
N ARG A 103 -18.95 11.56 -17.33
CA ARG A 103 -19.23 10.14 -17.59
C ARG A 103 -18.32 9.23 -16.77
N ALA A 104 -17.29 9.78 -16.13
CA ALA A 104 -16.34 9.00 -15.34
C ALA A 104 -16.92 8.67 -13.96
N ALA A 105 -17.11 7.39 -13.68
CA ALA A 105 -17.43 6.92 -12.34
C ALA A 105 -16.18 7.00 -11.44
N LYS A 106 -16.31 7.62 -10.28
CA LYS A 106 -15.24 7.85 -9.30
C LYS A 106 -15.45 6.95 -8.09
N ILE A 107 -14.60 5.93 -7.98
CA ILE A 107 -14.66 4.91 -6.95
C ILE A 107 -13.49 5.07 -5.98
N TRP A 108 -13.78 5.40 -4.73
CA TRP A 108 -12.78 5.45 -3.67
C TRP A 108 -12.67 4.10 -2.97
N ARG A 109 -11.47 3.50 -2.95
CA ARG A 109 -11.24 2.20 -2.32
C ARG A 109 -10.37 2.35 -1.07
N LEU A 110 -10.90 1.94 0.09
CA LEU A 110 -10.16 1.97 1.36
C LEU A 110 -9.56 0.60 1.71
N HIS A 111 -8.25 0.58 2.01
CA HIS A 111 -7.49 -0.64 2.32
C HIS A 111 -7.02 -0.74 3.78
N SER A 112 -7.24 0.30 4.57
CA SER A 112 -6.79 0.40 5.95
C SER A 112 -7.96 0.76 6.85
N SER A 113 -7.74 0.76 8.16
CA SER A 113 -8.64 1.50 9.04
C SER A 113 -8.74 2.96 8.60
N HIS A 114 -9.92 3.53 8.78
CA HIS A 114 -10.20 4.95 8.55
C HIS A 114 -9.76 5.81 9.74
N LEU A 115 -9.33 5.17 10.83
CA LEU A 115 -9.04 5.79 12.12
C LEU A 115 -7.55 5.86 12.39
N THR A 116 -7.13 6.89 13.12
CA THR A 116 -5.82 6.92 13.77
C THR A 116 -5.89 6.22 15.14
N ALA A 117 -4.72 5.96 15.74
CA ALA A 117 -4.64 5.41 17.10
C ALA A 117 -5.43 6.30 18.09
N PRO A 118 -6.20 5.72 19.03
CA PRO A 118 -6.19 4.31 19.46
C PRO A 118 -7.05 3.34 18.64
N TRP A 119 -7.62 3.74 17.50
CA TRP A 119 -8.47 2.92 16.63
C TRP A 119 -9.80 2.47 17.26
N GLU A 120 -10.29 3.25 18.21
CA GLU A 120 -11.63 3.12 18.78
C GLU A 120 -12.67 3.81 17.88
N ALA A 121 -13.95 3.44 18.00
CA ALA A 121 -15.00 3.93 17.11
C ALA A 121 -15.10 5.47 17.03
N ASP A 122 -14.75 6.17 18.11
CA ASP A 122 -14.73 7.63 18.25
C ASP A 122 -13.37 8.28 17.96
N SER A 123 -12.34 7.49 17.60
CA SER A 123 -11.00 8.00 17.29
C SER A 123 -11.00 8.94 16.07
N ASP A 124 -10.01 9.83 16.00
CA ASP A 124 -9.87 10.74 14.87
C ASP A 124 -9.69 9.99 13.54
N ILE A 125 -10.13 10.61 12.45
CA ILE A 125 -9.90 10.09 11.11
C ILE A 125 -8.42 10.18 10.79
N ALA A 126 -7.87 9.11 10.20
CA ALA A 126 -6.49 9.12 9.75
C ALA A 126 -6.29 10.22 8.69
N SER A 127 -5.29 11.09 8.87
CA SER A 127 -5.04 12.23 7.98
C SER A 127 -4.85 11.85 6.51
N THR A 128 -4.34 10.64 6.25
CA THR A 128 -4.21 10.09 4.90
C THR A 128 -5.56 9.71 4.27
N VAL A 129 -6.59 9.46 5.06
CA VAL A 129 -7.93 9.02 4.66
C VAL A 129 -8.90 10.20 4.62
N GLN A 130 -8.63 11.27 5.37
CA GLN A 130 -9.48 12.46 5.55
C GLN A 130 -10.05 12.98 4.23
N THR A 131 -9.22 13.18 3.21
CA THR A 131 -9.66 13.64 1.88
C THR A 131 -10.81 12.83 1.31
N GLY A 132 -10.73 11.50 1.39
CA GLY A 132 -11.79 10.62 0.87
C GLY A 132 -13.06 10.70 1.70
N ILE A 133 -12.93 10.82 3.03
CA ILE A 133 -14.06 11.02 3.95
C ILE A 133 -14.78 12.34 3.68
N ASP A 134 -14.04 13.42 3.50
CA ASP A 134 -14.59 14.76 3.22
C ASP A 134 -15.35 14.82 1.89
N HIS A 135 -15.07 13.91 0.97
CA HIS A 135 -15.64 13.88 -0.37
C HIS A 135 -16.59 12.70 -0.61
N LEU A 136 -17.02 11.97 0.44
CA LEU A 136 -17.91 10.82 0.29
C LEU A 136 -19.17 11.13 -0.51
N ASP A 137 -19.73 12.34 -0.40
CA ASP A 137 -20.96 12.72 -1.11
C ASP A 137 -20.74 13.00 -2.61
N THR A 138 -19.50 13.22 -3.03
CA THR A 138 -19.13 13.52 -4.43
C THR A 138 -18.67 12.29 -5.21
N LEU A 139 -18.47 11.17 -4.51
CA LEU A 139 -18.01 9.92 -5.09
C LEU A 139 -19.20 9.07 -5.54
N ASP A 140 -19.07 8.40 -6.68
CA ASP A 140 -20.11 7.48 -7.16
C ASP A 140 -20.15 6.21 -6.29
N ALA A 141 -18.99 5.78 -5.76
CA ALA A 141 -18.92 4.72 -4.78
C ALA A 141 -17.72 4.88 -3.83
N ALA A 142 -17.94 4.61 -2.55
CA ALA A 142 -16.94 4.40 -1.53
C ALA A 142 -16.94 2.91 -1.15
N LEU A 143 -15.80 2.24 -1.33
CA LEU A 143 -15.64 0.82 -1.08
C LEU A 143 -14.79 0.59 0.17
N VAL A 144 -15.39 -0.04 1.17
CA VAL A 144 -14.72 -0.50 2.40
C VAL A 144 -14.68 -2.01 2.45
N LEU A 145 -13.90 -2.57 3.38
CA LEU A 145 -13.59 -4.00 3.37
C LEU A 145 -14.50 -4.83 4.26
N THR A 146 -15.15 -4.22 5.26
CA THR A 146 -15.97 -4.94 6.24
C THR A 146 -17.27 -4.19 6.54
N GLU A 147 -18.29 -4.93 6.96
CA GLU A 147 -19.56 -4.37 7.45
C GLU A 147 -19.37 -3.51 8.70
N GLN A 148 -18.43 -3.88 9.58
CA GLN A 148 -18.08 -3.08 10.74
C GLN A 148 -17.55 -1.70 10.32
N GLN A 149 -16.58 -1.66 9.39
CA GLN A 149 -16.02 -0.40 8.91
C GLN A 149 -17.07 0.49 8.23
N LYS A 150 -18.01 -0.12 7.48
CA LYS A 150 -19.15 0.61 6.92
C LYS A 150 -20.02 1.20 8.03
N THR A 151 -20.41 0.39 9.00
CA THR A 151 -21.27 0.80 10.13
C THR A 151 -20.63 1.95 10.91
N ASP A 152 -19.33 1.88 11.20
CA ASP A 152 -18.61 2.91 11.93
C ASP A 152 -18.61 4.25 11.17
N ILE A 153 -18.41 4.23 9.85
CA ILE A 153 -18.48 5.42 9.00
C ILE A 153 -19.91 5.97 8.95
N GLU A 154 -20.92 5.12 8.77
CA GLU A 154 -22.33 5.56 8.73
C GLU A 154 -22.81 6.16 10.06
N ASN A 155 -22.35 5.63 11.19
CA ASN A 155 -22.69 6.16 12.50
C ASN A 155 -22.14 7.57 12.73
N ARG A 156 -21.00 7.90 12.11
CA ARG A 156 -20.32 9.20 12.28
C ARG A 156 -20.70 10.23 11.21
N PHE A 157 -20.86 9.79 9.98
CA PHE A 157 -21.04 10.66 8.80
C PHE A 157 -22.41 10.47 8.15
N GLY A 158 -23.30 9.68 8.75
CA GLY A 158 -24.62 9.40 8.21
C GLY A 158 -24.64 8.25 7.21
N LYS A 159 -25.78 7.57 7.16
CA LYS A 159 -26.08 6.51 6.19
C LYS A 159 -26.09 7.05 4.77
N ARG A 160 -25.57 6.26 3.83
CA ARG A 160 -25.41 6.68 2.44
C ARG A 160 -25.52 5.49 1.50
N THR A 161 -26.11 5.70 0.33
CA THR A 161 -26.36 4.65 -0.66
C THR A 161 -25.11 4.27 -1.45
N ASN A 162 -24.10 5.15 -1.47
CA ASN A 162 -22.86 4.97 -2.23
C ASN A 162 -21.72 4.33 -1.41
N LEU A 163 -21.96 3.90 -0.16
CA LEU A 163 -20.97 3.20 0.66
C LEU A 163 -21.23 1.70 0.64
N HIS A 164 -20.29 0.95 0.09
CA HIS A 164 -20.42 -0.48 -0.14
C HIS A 164 -19.29 -1.27 0.51
N VAL A 165 -19.63 -2.47 0.97
CA VAL A 165 -18.66 -3.44 1.47
C VAL A 165 -18.29 -4.36 0.33
N ILE A 166 -17.04 -4.28 -0.10
CA ILE A 166 -16.46 -5.21 -1.06
C ILE A 166 -15.15 -5.71 -0.45
N PRO A 167 -15.13 -6.89 0.17
CA PRO A 167 -13.90 -7.48 0.68
C PRO A 167 -12.88 -7.68 -0.43
N HIS A 168 -11.65 -8.01 -0.05
CA HIS A 168 -10.66 -8.34 -1.03
C HIS A 168 -10.95 -9.65 -1.75
N ALA A 169 -10.73 -9.68 -3.07
CA ALA A 169 -10.83 -10.91 -3.84
C ALA A 169 -9.65 -11.84 -3.51
N MET A 170 -9.95 -13.11 -3.29
CA MET A 170 -8.96 -14.16 -3.14
C MET A 170 -9.04 -15.11 -4.33
N LYS A 171 -7.91 -15.36 -4.99
CA LYS A 171 -7.83 -16.46 -5.95
C LYS A 171 -7.88 -17.77 -5.19
N THR A 172 -9.00 -18.47 -5.26
CA THR A 172 -9.10 -19.82 -4.70
C THR A 172 -8.42 -20.80 -5.64
N ASN A 173 -7.09 -20.86 -5.60
CA ASN A 173 -6.35 -22.03 -6.08
C ASN A 173 -6.37 -23.14 -5.02
N LEU A 174 -7.52 -23.31 -4.35
CA LEU A 174 -7.73 -24.46 -3.50
C LEU A 174 -7.80 -25.65 -4.43
N LYS A 175 -6.75 -26.47 -4.45
CA LYS A 175 -6.90 -27.83 -4.95
C LYS A 175 -7.94 -28.48 -4.03
N THR A 176 -9.20 -28.54 -4.46
CA THR A 176 -10.29 -29.15 -3.71
C THR A 176 -10.37 -30.63 -4.08
N GLY A 177 -10.30 -31.51 -3.08
CA GLY A 177 -10.45 -32.96 -3.27
C GLY A 177 -9.55 -33.77 -2.34
N TRP A 178 -9.90 -35.05 -2.14
CA TRP A 178 -9.15 -35.98 -1.29
C TRP A 178 -7.68 -36.15 -1.74
N PHE A 179 -7.43 -36.07 -3.06
CA PHE A 179 -6.11 -36.15 -3.67
C PHE A 179 -5.28 -34.87 -3.61
N ALA A 180 -5.93 -33.72 -3.41
CA ALA A 180 -5.25 -32.43 -3.35
C ALA A 180 -4.47 -32.23 -2.03
N ARG A 181 -4.87 -32.92 -0.98
CA ARG A 181 -4.21 -32.94 0.33
C ARG A 181 -3.10 -33.98 0.42
N GLN A 182 -2.98 -34.88 -0.57
CA GLN A 182 -1.90 -35.87 -0.58
C GLN A 182 -0.58 -35.16 -0.91
N GLY A 183 0.30 -35.06 0.09
CA GLY A 183 1.63 -34.43 -0.04
C GLY A 183 1.82 -33.15 0.78
N LEU A 184 0.76 -32.57 1.35
CA LEU A 184 0.90 -31.45 2.29
C LEU A 184 1.21 -31.98 3.68
N VAL A 185 2.51 -32.10 3.99
CA VAL A 185 2.97 -32.44 5.33
C VAL A 185 2.97 -31.16 6.16
N LYS A 186 2.04 -31.08 7.11
CA LYS A 186 2.03 -30.03 8.13
C LYS A 186 2.99 -30.38 9.25
N GLU A 187 3.82 -29.44 9.66
CA GLU A 187 4.55 -29.54 10.92
C GLU A 187 3.59 -29.27 12.09
N GLU A 188 3.27 -30.31 12.85
CA GLU A 188 2.27 -30.28 13.94
C GLU A 188 2.62 -29.31 15.08
N ARG A 189 3.85 -28.80 15.12
CA ARG A 189 4.34 -27.89 16.18
C ARG A 189 4.87 -26.57 15.61
N LEU A 190 4.53 -26.25 14.37
CA LEU A 190 4.93 -25.02 13.71
C LEU A 190 3.79 -24.01 13.67
N ALA A 191 4.03 -22.82 14.22
CA ALA A 191 3.23 -21.63 13.97
C ALA A 191 3.96 -20.69 13.01
N VAL A 192 3.23 -19.99 12.15
CA VAL A 192 3.83 -19.01 11.21
C VAL A 192 3.22 -17.63 11.34
N VAL A 193 4.02 -16.62 11.05
CA VAL A 193 3.58 -15.22 10.94
C VAL A 193 4.15 -14.64 9.66
N ILE A 194 3.29 -14.36 8.68
CA ILE A 194 3.71 -13.70 7.44
C ILE A 194 3.26 -12.24 7.50
N SER A 195 4.19 -11.31 7.69
CA SER A 195 3.86 -9.87 7.79
C SER A 195 5.07 -8.97 7.60
N ARG A 196 4.83 -7.69 7.30
CA ARG A 196 5.87 -6.66 7.36
C ARG A 196 6.31 -6.41 8.80
N TYR A 197 7.61 -6.40 9.08
CA TYR A 197 8.15 -6.16 10.42
C TYR A 197 8.08 -4.68 10.77
N SER A 198 6.93 -4.27 11.29
CA SER A 198 6.62 -2.89 11.65
C SER A 198 5.91 -2.85 13.00
N ALA A 199 6.06 -1.73 13.71
CA ALA A 199 5.55 -1.60 15.08
C ALA A 199 4.02 -1.85 15.19
N ILE A 200 3.26 -1.55 14.13
CA ILE A 200 1.82 -1.74 14.10
C ILE A 200 1.39 -3.22 14.14
N LYS A 201 2.29 -4.14 13.79
CA LYS A 201 2.01 -5.59 13.75
C LYS A 201 2.19 -6.29 15.10
N ASN A 202 2.72 -5.59 16.13
CA ASN A 202 3.01 -6.13 17.48
C ASN A 202 3.68 -7.52 17.48
N LEU A 203 4.67 -7.72 16.61
CA LEU A 203 5.34 -9.02 16.50
C LEU A 203 6.10 -9.40 17.77
N ASP A 204 6.48 -8.41 18.60
CA ASP A 204 7.05 -8.64 19.91
C ASP A 204 6.06 -9.26 20.91
N HIS A 205 4.76 -8.95 20.81
CA HIS A 205 3.73 -9.59 21.63
C HIS A 205 3.62 -11.08 21.30
N ILE A 206 3.75 -11.43 20.03
CA ILE A 206 3.76 -12.83 19.59
C ILE A 206 4.95 -13.57 20.21
N ILE A 207 6.16 -12.99 20.19
CA ILE A 207 7.34 -13.60 20.82
C ILE A 207 7.13 -13.80 22.33
N LYS A 208 6.61 -12.79 23.04
CA LYS A 208 6.32 -12.88 24.48
C LYS A 208 5.28 -13.97 24.79
N ALA A 209 4.23 -14.07 23.98
CA ALA A 209 3.25 -15.15 24.13
C ALA A 209 3.87 -16.52 23.84
N PHE A 210 4.76 -16.62 22.85
CA PHE A 210 5.43 -17.86 22.49
C PHE A 210 6.38 -18.37 23.58
N GLU A 211 6.97 -17.48 24.39
CA GLU A 211 7.71 -17.86 25.59
C GLU A 211 6.86 -18.71 26.57
N ILE A 212 5.57 -18.39 26.69
CA ILE A 212 4.62 -19.15 27.52
C ILE A 212 4.29 -20.49 26.85
N VAL A 213 4.19 -20.52 25.52
CA VAL A 213 3.92 -21.74 24.74
C VAL A 213 5.05 -22.75 24.91
N VAL A 214 6.31 -22.34 24.76
CA VAL A 214 7.49 -23.23 24.86
C VAL A 214 7.58 -23.88 26.25
N LYS A 215 7.12 -23.22 27.31
CA LYS A 215 7.05 -23.82 28.66
C LYS A 215 6.08 -25.00 28.74
N LYS A 216 5.07 -25.06 27.87
CA LYS A 216 4.05 -26.13 27.83
C LYS A 216 4.28 -27.13 26.69
N VAL A 217 4.85 -26.67 25.58
CA VAL A 217 5.16 -27.45 24.39
C VAL A 217 6.63 -27.20 24.02
N PRO A 218 7.58 -27.92 24.65
CA PRO A 218 9.01 -27.60 24.59
C PRO A 218 9.64 -27.68 23.20
N ASP A 219 9.00 -28.30 22.23
CA ASP A 219 9.49 -28.43 20.86
C ASP A 219 8.64 -27.63 19.85
N ALA A 220 7.81 -26.71 20.34
CA ALA A 220 7.11 -25.75 19.51
C ALA A 220 8.09 -24.83 18.75
N LYS A 221 7.76 -24.56 17.49
CA LYS A 221 8.49 -23.66 16.60
C LYS A 221 7.60 -22.53 16.12
N LEU A 222 8.19 -21.36 15.93
CA LEU A 222 7.55 -20.18 15.37
C LEU A 222 8.45 -19.58 14.29
N GLU A 223 7.87 -19.35 13.12
CA GLU A 223 8.57 -18.72 12.02
C GLU A 223 7.93 -17.41 11.62
N PHE A 224 8.73 -16.35 11.62
CA PHE A 224 8.35 -15.08 11.02
C PHE A 224 8.89 -15.01 9.59
N TRP A 225 8.01 -14.65 8.67
CA TRP A 225 8.29 -14.42 7.26
C TRP A 225 7.91 -13.00 6.88
N GLY A 226 8.86 -12.27 6.31
CA GLY A 226 8.75 -10.87 5.93
C GLY A 226 9.99 -10.05 6.28
N GLU A 227 9.88 -8.75 6.06
CA GLU A 227 10.94 -7.78 6.33
C GLU A 227 10.36 -6.47 6.85
N GLY A 228 11.23 -5.64 7.43
CA GLY A 228 10.88 -4.30 7.88
C GLY A 228 11.81 -3.79 8.98
N THR A 229 11.53 -2.57 9.42
CA THR A 229 12.36 -1.80 10.34
C THR A 229 12.51 -2.44 11.72
N GLU A 230 11.58 -3.32 12.13
CA GLU A 230 11.59 -3.95 13.45
C GLU A 230 12.48 -5.20 13.54
N LYS A 231 13.11 -5.66 12.44
CA LYS A 231 13.87 -6.94 12.40
C LYS A 231 14.88 -7.07 13.55
N ASP A 232 15.74 -6.06 13.73
CA ASP A 232 16.80 -6.09 14.74
C ASP A 232 16.23 -6.07 16.17
N LYS A 233 15.12 -5.36 16.38
CA LYS A 233 14.43 -5.33 17.65
C LYS A 233 13.84 -6.70 17.97
N LEU A 234 13.19 -7.37 17.01
CA LEU A 234 12.66 -8.72 17.19
C LEU A 234 13.76 -9.72 17.51
N GLN A 235 14.88 -9.68 16.79
CA GLN A 235 16.02 -10.56 17.07
C GLN A 235 16.56 -10.37 18.49
N LYS A 236 16.67 -9.12 18.98
CA LYS A 236 17.08 -8.84 20.36
C LYS A 236 16.12 -9.44 21.38
N ILE A 237 14.81 -9.38 21.14
CA ILE A 237 13.80 -9.95 22.04
C ILE A 237 13.89 -11.47 22.06
N ILE A 238 14.04 -12.11 20.89
CA ILE A 238 14.23 -13.58 20.78
C ILE A 238 15.46 -14.03 21.57
N ASN A 239 16.60 -13.34 21.38
CA ASN A 239 17.84 -13.65 22.08
C ASN A 239 17.69 -13.47 23.60
N LYS A 240 17.09 -12.37 24.04
CA LYS A 240 16.88 -12.10 25.48
C LYS A 240 15.96 -13.13 26.15
N ALA A 241 14.98 -13.66 25.41
CA ALA A 241 14.08 -14.69 25.88
C ALA A 241 14.66 -16.12 25.78
N ASN A 242 15.90 -16.28 25.27
CA ASN A 242 16.52 -17.57 24.97
C ASN A 242 15.67 -18.46 24.04
N LEU A 243 14.96 -17.84 23.09
CA LEU A 243 14.05 -18.53 22.17
C LEU A 243 14.66 -18.78 20.78
N THR A 244 15.97 -18.59 20.59
CA THR A 244 16.64 -18.69 19.28
C THR A 244 16.50 -20.08 18.62
N ASN A 245 16.32 -21.14 19.43
CA ASN A 245 16.06 -22.49 18.91
C ASN A 245 14.59 -22.75 18.55
N HIS A 246 13.69 -21.87 19.00
CA HIS A 246 12.24 -21.98 18.81
C HIS A 246 11.71 -20.99 17.76
N ILE A 247 12.37 -19.83 17.61
CA ILE A 247 11.88 -18.74 16.78
C ILE A 247 12.90 -18.39 15.70
N LYS A 248 12.45 -18.36 14.43
CA LYS A 248 13.26 -17.93 13.29
C LYS A 248 12.67 -16.71 12.59
N LEU A 249 13.56 -15.84 12.10
CA LEU A 249 13.23 -14.72 11.23
C LEU A 249 13.74 -15.04 9.81
N ASN A 250 12.88 -15.56 8.94
CA ASN A 250 13.27 -16.17 7.66
C ASN A 250 13.41 -15.17 6.48
N GLY A 251 13.09 -13.89 6.69
CA GLY A 251 13.11 -12.89 5.63
C GLY A 251 11.88 -12.96 4.72
N TYR A 252 11.92 -12.24 3.60
CA TYR A 252 10.80 -12.16 2.67
C TYR A 252 10.61 -13.48 1.89
N THR A 253 9.36 -13.91 1.71
CA THR A 253 8.99 -15.07 0.88
C THR A 253 8.18 -14.64 -0.33
N GLN A 254 8.41 -15.29 -1.47
CA GLN A 254 7.57 -15.17 -2.66
C GLN A 254 6.45 -16.22 -2.69
N GLU A 255 6.50 -17.23 -1.82
CA GLU A 255 5.57 -18.37 -1.79
C GLU A 255 4.81 -18.43 -0.44
N PRO A 256 4.02 -17.40 -0.08
CA PRO A 256 3.33 -17.34 1.21
C PRO A 256 2.29 -18.47 1.38
N SER A 257 1.67 -18.93 0.31
CA SER A 257 0.69 -20.02 0.35
C SER A 257 1.32 -21.34 0.81
N GLU A 258 2.57 -21.62 0.44
CA GLU A 258 3.27 -22.85 0.86
C GLU A 258 3.61 -22.80 2.35
N ILE A 259 4.08 -21.65 2.83
CA ILE A 259 4.38 -21.41 4.25
C ILE A 259 3.14 -21.53 5.13
N TYR A 260 1.99 -20.97 4.70
CA TYR A 260 0.75 -21.17 5.46
C TYR A 260 0.30 -22.63 5.47
N GLN A 261 0.51 -23.36 4.37
CA GLN A 261 0.14 -24.77 4.27
C GLN A 261 1.05 -25.71 5.05
N SER A 262 2.32 -25.36 5.27
CA SER A 262 3.27 -26.17 6.05
C SER A 262 3.03 -26.07 7.57
N ALA A 263 2.39 -25.00 8.03
CA ALA A 263 2.19 -24.73 9.45
C ALA A 263 0.87 -25.30 10.00
N LEU A 264 0.85 -25.53 11.31
CA LEU A 264 -0.38 -25.89 12.02
C LEU A 264 -1.37 -24.73 12.02
N PHE A 265 -0.89 -23.51 12.35
CA PHE A 265 -1.70 -22.29 12.37
C PHE A 265 -0.84 -21.04 12.11
N SER A 266 -1.51 -19.94 11.78
CA SER A 266 -0.90 -18.61 11.69
C SER A 266 -1.34 -17.70 12.82
N ILE A 267 -0.52 -16.69 13.15
CA ILE A 267 -0.78 -15.75 14.25
C ILE A 267 -0.85 -14.32 13.71
N LEU A 268 -1.86 -13.56 14.16
CA LEU A 268 -1.95 -12.12 13.96
C LEU A 268 -2.04 -11.42 15.32
N ALA A 269 -1.28 -10.35 15.51
CA ALA A 269 -1.34 -9.49 16.70
C ALA A 269 -1.40 -7.98 16.38
N SER A 270 -1.68 -7.63 15.11
CA SER A 270 -1.73 -6.24 14.65
C SER A 270 -2.66 -5.37 15.49
N LYS A 271 -2.25 -4.12 15.71
CA LYS A 271 -3.10 -3.10 16.36
C LYS A 271 -4.30 -2.71 15.52
N THR A 272 -4.16 -2.75 14.20
CA THR A 272 -5.22 -2.38 13.26
C THR A 272 -5.01 -3.04 11.90
N GLU A 273 -6.10 -3.36 11.22
CA GLU A 273 -6.16 -3.84 9.83
C GLU A 273 -7.44 -3.30 9.18
N GLY A 274 -7.43 -3.08 7.86
CA GLY A 274 -8.67 -2.89 7.11
C GLY A 274 -9.40 -4.21 6.88
N PHE A 275 -8.65 -5.26 6.52
CA PHE A 275 -9.10 -6.64 6.37
C PHE A 275 -7.90 -7.57 6.44
N LEU A 276 -8.12 -8.79 6.91
CA LEU A 276 -7.10 -9.83 6.97
C LEU A 276 -6.89 -10.47 5.59
N PHE A 277 -5.71 -10.30 5.01
CA PHE A 277 -5.25 -11.15 3.91
C PHE A 277 -4.42 -12.30 4.46
N LEU A 278 -4.99 -13.51 4.39
CA LEU A 278 -4.27 -14.76 4.56
C LEU A 278 -4.34 -15.50 3.21
N TYR A 279 -3.20 -15.99 2.73
CA TYR A 279 -3.06 -16.66 1.43
C TYR A 279 -3.45 -18.14 1.50
#